data_AF-A0ABC8W879-F1
#
_entry.id   AF-A0ABC8W879-F1
#
_cell.length_a   1.000
_cell.length_b   1.000
_cell.length_c   1.000
_cell.angle_alpha   90.00
_cell.angle_beta   90.00
_cell.angle_gamma   90.00
#
_symmetry.space_group_name_H-M   'P 1'
#
loop_
_entity.id
_entity.type
_entity.pdbx_description
1 polymer ?
#
loop_
_entity_poly.entity_id
_entity_poly.type
_entity_poly.pdbx_seq_one_letter_code
_entity_poly.pdbx_strand_id
1 'polypeptide(L)'
;MEMKLTIRRVPTVVSNYQDDADKPRAGCGRNCLGDCCLPVSKLPLYAFKANPAKPSQEDAASTKSFVNILLSEWEERMTRGLFRYDVTACETKVIPGNLGFVAQLNEGRHLKKRPTEFRVDRVLQPFDPAKFNFTKVGQEEVLFQFENGGDDSYFLNNAPITAADRAPNVVAINVSPIEYGHVLLIPRVLDRLPQRIDPESFLLALQMAAEAASPYFRLGYNSLGAFATINHLHFQAYYLSVPFPVEKAATHKIPLSEDTMKSGVTVSKLINYPVRGLVFEGGNTLNDLATVVSSSCIWLQDNNVPYNVLISDSGKRIFLFPQCYAEKQALGEVSQELLDTQVNPAVWEISGHIVLKRRNDYEEASETSAWKLLAEVSLSEERFEEVRAYIFTAAGLVQADDDEDASEGEEATYAPVPVAPMPVAEGCLVLQ
;
A
#
# COMPACT_ATOMS: atom_id res chain seq x y z
N MET A 1 -3.46 -32.76 -26.84
CA MET A 1 -4.27 -31.61 -27.29
C MET A 1 -4.57 -30.80 -26.04
N GLU A 2 -3.73 -29.80 -25.75
CA GLU A 2 -3.80 -28.98 -24.54
C GLU A 2 -5.06 -28.12 -24.53
N MET A 3 -5.84 -28.16 -23.46
CA MET A 3 -6.95 -27.23 -23.25
C MET A 3 -6.41 -25.92 -22.64
N LYS A 4 -6.23 -24.91 -23.49
CA LYS A 4 -6.15 -23.51 -23.08
C LYS A 4 -7.52 -23.03 -22.64
N LEU A 5 -7.65 -22.62 -21.38
CA LEU A 5 -8.78 -21.80 -20.94
C LEU A 5 -8.54 -20.37 -21.43
N THR A 6 -9.49 -19.84 -22.19
CA THR A 6 -9.44 -18.50 -22.77
C THR A 6 -10.59 -17.70 -22.15
N ILE A 7 -10.27 -16.61 -21.45
CA ILE A 7 -11.26 -15.63 -21.00
C ILE A 7 -11.42 -14.60 -22.12
N ARG A 8 -12.68 -14.27 -22.45
CA ARG A 8 -13.04 -13.30 -23.48
C ARG A 8 -12.46 -11.93 -23.14
N ARG A 9 -11.57 -11.41 -24.01
CA ARG A 9 -11.12 -10.01 -23.97
C ARG A 9 -12.33 -9.08 -24.14
N VAL A 10 -12.61 -8.27 -23.13
CA VAL A 10 -13.54 -7.14 -23.22
C VAL A 10 -12.75 -5.92 -23.69
N PRO A 11 -13.22 -5.18 -24.70
CA PRO A 11 -12.57 -3.95 -25.15
C PRO A 11 -12.47 -2.94 -24.01
N THR A 12 -11.26 -2.49 -23.69
CA THR A 12 -11.01 -1.45 -22.69
C THR A 12 -11.35 -0.08 -23.28
N VAL A 13 -12.31 0.63 -22.69
CA VAL A 13 -12.59 2.03 -23.02
C VAL A 13 -11.63 2.86 -22.19
N VAL A 14 -10.78 3.69 -22.80
CA VAL A 14 -9.93 4.59 -22.01
C VAL A 14 -10.86 5.51 -21.21
N SER A 15 -10.75 5.56 -19.87
CA SER A 15 -11.54 6.48 -19.04
C SER A 15 -11.40 7.90 -19.60
N ASN A 16 -12.47 8.38 -20.24
CA ASN A 16 -12.51 9.60 -21.04
C ASN A 16 -12.61 10.88 -20.19
N TYR A 17 -12.53 10.81 -18.86
CA TYR A 17 -12.87 11.96 -18.00
C TYR A 17 -11.71 12.84 -17.58
N GLN A 18 -10.58 12.79 -18.30
CA GLN A 18 -9.35 13.45 -17.84
C GLN A 18 -8.76 14.47 -18.82
N ASP A 19 -9.36 14.67 -19.99
CA ASP A 19 -9.19 15.84 -20.86
C ASP A 19 -10.57 16.29 -21.40
N ASP A 20 -10.66 17.56 -21.79
CA ASP A 20 -11.84 18.30 -22.31
C ASP A 20 -12.84 18.92 -21.31
N ALA A 21 -12.76 20.26 -21.26
CA ALA A 21 -13.67 21.17 -20.61
C ALA A 21 -14.81 21.53 -21.55
N ASP A 22 -16.05 21.12 -21.24
CA ASP A 22 -17.25 21.88 -21.65
C ASP A 22 -18.49 21.51 -20.80
N LYS A 23 -19.33 22.52 -20.55
CA LYS A 23 -20.48 22.60 -19.60
C LYS A 23 -21.86 22.43 -20.31
N PRO A 24 -23.03 22.43 -19.63
CA PRO A 24 -23.42 21.77 -18.36
C PRO A 24 -24.80 21.04 -18.42
N ARG A 25 -25.01 20.12 -17.46
CA ARG A 25 -26.23 20.00 -16.63
C ARG A 25 -25.75 19.92 -15.17
N ALA A 26 -26.59 20.30 -14.19
CA ALA A 26 -26.25 20.55 -12.78
C ALA A 26 -24.98 19.83 -12.24
N GLY A 27 -24.04 20.62 -11.70
CA GLY A 27 -22.66 20.17 -11.43
C GLY A 27 -21.70 20.47 -12.59
N CYS A 28 -20.46 19.99 -12.52
CA CYS A 28 -19.46 20.23 -13.58
C CYS A 28 -19.71 19.44 -14.88
N GLY A 29 -20.80 18.66 -14.97
CA GLY A 29 -21.10 17.77 -16.09
C GLY A 29 -20.29 16.46 -16.12
N ARG A 30 -19.34 16.28 -15.20
CA ARG A 30 -18.43 15.11 -15.14
C ARG A 30 -18.71 14.13 -14.01
N ASN A 31 -19.82 14.31 -13.27
CA ASN A 31 -20.16 13.48 -12.11
C ASN A 31 -18.98 13.25 -11.14
N CYS A 32 -18.21 14.31 -10.84
CA CYS A 32 -16.93 14.16 -10.15
C CYS A 32 -17.07 14.05 -8.62
N LEU A 33 -15.97 13.78 -7.92
CA LEU A 33 -15.89 13.77 -6.45
C LEU A 33 -15.69 15.18 -5.84
N GLY A 34 -15.99 16.24 -6.58
CA GLY A 34 -15.83 17.62 -6.13
C GLY A 34 -17.10 18.21 -5.55
N ASP A 35 -16.99 19.40 -4.96
CA ASP A 35 -18.09 20.13 -4.29
C ASP A 35 -19.30 20.38 -5.21
N CYS A 36 -19.08 20.38 -6.52
CA CYS A 36 -20.13 20.60 -7.50
C CYS A 36 -21.05 19.38 -7.72
N CYS A 37 -20.63 18.17 -7.31
CA CYS A 37 -21.33 16.93 -7.62
C CYS A 37 -21.50 16.04 -6.37
N LEU A 38 -20.44 15.83 -5.59
CA LEU A 38 -20.44 14.85 -4.50
C LEU A 38 -21.48 15.12 -3.40
N PRO A 39 -21.70 16.36 -2.90
CA PRO A 39 -22.61 16.59 -1.78
C PRO A 39 -24.08 16.21 -2.04
N VAL A 40 -24.49 16.13 -3.30
CA VAL A 40 -25.86 15.75 -3.70
C VAL A 40 -25.94 14.33 -4.25
N SER A 41 -24.82 13.62 -4.27
CA SER A 41 -24.73 12.27 -4.80
C SER A 41 -25.19 11.23 -3.78
N LYS A 42 -25.43 10.03 -4.31
CA LYS A 42 -25.54 8.82 -3.52
C LYS A 42 -24.54 7.81 -4.06
N LEU A 43 -23.76 7.23 -3.16
CA LEU A 43 -22.75 6.23 -3.47
C LEU A 43 -23.02 4.99 -2.63
N PRO A 44 -22.61 3.78 -3.07
CA PRO A 44 -22.61 2.63 -2.19
C PRO A 44 -21.82 2.94 -0.90
N LEU A 45 -22.18 2.33 0.21
CA LEU A 45 -21.55 2.51 1.51
C LEU A 45 -21.17 1.15 2.06
N TYR A 46 -19.89 0.97 2.37
CA TYR A 46 -19.44 -0.04 3.30
C TYR A 46 -19.22 0.62 4.66
N ALA A 47 -20.07 0.27 5.61
CA ALA A 47 -19.92 0.68 6.99
C ALA A 47 -19.12 -0.40 7.73
N PHE A 48 -18.00 -0.04 8.36
CA PHE A 48 -17.12 -0.96 9.06
C PHE A 48 -17.30 -0.92 10.58
N LYS A 49 -16.93 -1.99 11.28
CA LYS A 49 -16.98 -2.08 12.73
C LYS A 49 -15.84 -1.28 13.36
N ALA A 50 -16.16 -0.36 14.26
CA ALA A 50 -15.17 0.54 14.87
C ALA A 50 -14.05 -0.20 15.61
N ASN A 51 -14.43 -1.28 16.32
CA ASN A 51 -13.56 -2.12 17.13
C ASN A 51 -13.74 -3.59 16.72
N PRO A 52 -12.98 -4.08 15.74
CA PRO A 52 -12.97 -5.51 15.42
C PRO A 52 -12.38 -6.27 16.63
N ALA A 53 -13.24 -6.88 17.43
CA ALA A 53 -12.81 -7.80 18.49
C ALA A 53 -12.12 -9.02 17.86
N LYS A 54 -11.38 -9.81 18.67
CA LYS A 54 -10.85 -11.11 18.22
C LYS A 54 -12.00 -11.92 17.61
N PRO A 55 -11.80 -12.55 16.44
CA PRO A 55 -12.87 -13.30 15.79
C PRO A 55 -13.36 -14.42 16.71
N SER A 56 -14.60 -14.33 17.18
CA SER A 56 -15.33 -15.44 17.79
C SER A 56 -15.78 -16.39 16.69
N GLN A 57 -15.77 -17.69 16.97
CA GLN A 57 -16.16 -18.73 16.01
C GLN A 57 -17.66 -18.72 15.63
N GLU A 58 -18.47 -17.80 16.14
CA GLU A 58 -19.93 -17.83 16.05
C GLU A 58 -20.57 -16.73 15.17
N ASP A 59 -19.83 -15.72 14.68
CA ASP A 59 -20.42 -14.62 13.88
C ASP A 59 -20.68 -14.98 12.39
N ALA A 60 -20.68 -16.27 12.06
CA ALA A 60 -20.89 -16.79 10.71
C ALA A 60 -22.38 -16.82 10.31
N ALA A 61 -23.03 -15.66 10.23
CA ALA A 61 -24.34 -15.57 9.59
C ALA A 61 -24.56 -14.24 8.84
N SER A 62 -24.39 -14.32 7.51
CA SER A 62 -25.05 -13.46 6.50
C SER A 62 -24.57 -12.01 6.33
N THR A 63 -23.27 -11.76 6.24
CA THR A 63 -22.71 -10.61 5.51
C THR A 63 -21.61 -11.09 4.57
N LYS A 64 -21.63 -10.63 3.30
CA LYS A 64 -20.52 -10.90 2.37
C LYS A 64 -19.25 -10.28 2.97
N SER A 65 -18.16 -11.04 3.02
CA SER A 65 -16.84 -10.53 3.43
C SER A 65 -16.49 -9.24 2.70
N PHE A 66 -15.89 -8.26 3.40
CA PHE A 66 -15.43 -6.99 2.83
C PHE A 66 -14.65 -7.18 1.53
N VAL A 67 -13.67 -8.09 1.54
CA VAL A 67 -12.82 -8.36 0.37
C VAL A 67 -13.65 -8.84 -0.81
N ASN A 68 -14.64 -9.70 -0.59
CA ASN A 68 -15.51 -10.18 -1.67
C ASN A 68 -16.37 -9.06 -2.26
N ILE A 69 -16.86 -8.12 -1.43
CA ILE A 69 -17.58 -6.94 -1.90
C ILE A 69 -16.64 -6.05 -2.72
N LEU A 70 -15.46 -5.73 -2.18
CA LEU A 70 -14.45 -4.91 -2.85
C LEU A 70 -14.06 -5.48 -4.20
N LEU A 71 -13.73 -6.78 -4.25
CA LEU A 71 -13.32 -7.46 -5.49
C LEU A 71 -14.48 -7.53 -6.50
N SER A 72 -15.70 -7.82 -6.05
CA SER A 72 -16.88 -7.83 -6.92
C SER A 72 -17.16 -6.46 -7.53
N GLU A 73 -17.06 -5.38 -6.74
CA GLU A 73 -17.24 -4.02 -7.25
C GLU A 73 -16.08 -3.63 -8.19
N TRP A 74 -14.85 -4.05 -7.89
CA TRP A 74 -13.68 -3.83 -8.75
C TRP A 74 -13.82 -4.52 -10.12
N GLU A 75 -14.28 -5.78 -10.15
CA GLU A 75 -14.56 -6.56 -11.36
C GLU A 75 -15.71 -5.97 -12.19
N GLU A 76 -16.70 -5.38 -11.53
CA GLU A 76 -17.79 -4.66 -12.21
C GLU A 76 -17.23 -3.46 -12.99
N ARG A 77 -16.31 -2.69 -12.38
CA ARG A 77 -15.65 -1.56 -13.07
C ARG A 77 -14.71 -2.04 -14.18
N MET A 78 -14.08 -3.21 -14.03
CA MET A 78 -13.30 -3.86 -15.09
C MET A 78 -14.19 -4.20 -16.28
N THR A 79 -15.36 -4.79 -16.03
CA THR A 79 -16.34 -5.16 -17.07
C THR A 79 -16.87 -3.93 -17.80
N ARG A 80 -17.01 -2.80 -17.10
CA ARG A 80 -17.36 -1.49 -17.70
C ARG A 80 -16.21 -0.82 -18.45
N GLY A 81 -15.02 -1.40 -18.40
CA GLY A 81 -13.84 -0.92 -19.10
C GLY A 81 -13.25 0.36 -18.50
N LEU A 82 -13.39 0.63 -17.20
CA LEU A 82 -12.88 1.88 -16.60
C LEU A 82 -11.35 1.91 -16.37
N PHE A 83 -10.66 0.81 -16.69
CA PHE A 83 -9.23 0.65 -16.47
C PHE A 83 -8.43 0.99 -17.73
N ARG A 84 -7.20 1.48 -17.54
CA ARG A 84 -6.33 1.82 -18.68
C ARG A 84 -5.76 0.60 -19.40
N TYR A 85 -5.77 -0.57 -18.76
CA TYR A 85 -5.32 -1.85 -19.29
C TYR A 85 -5.84 -2.98 -18.40
N ASP A 86 -5.79 -4.20 -18.92
CA ASP A 86 -6.11 -5.41 -18.16
C ASP A 86 -4.88 -5.90 -17.39
N VAL A 87 -4.90 -5.71 -16.07
CA VAL A 87 -3.80 -6.15 -15.19
C VAL A 87 -3.74 -7.66 -15.00
N THR A 88 -4.87 -8.36 -15.18
CA THR A 88 -4.94 -9.81 -15.00
C THR A 88 -4.21 -10.57 -16.11
N ALA A 89 -3.88 -9.87 -17.20
CA ALA A 89 -3.06 -10.38 -18.28
C ALA A 89 -1.55 -10.18 -18.06
N CYS A 90 -1.12 -9.51 -16.97
CA CYS A 90 0.30 -9.33 -16.66
C CYS A 90 0.93 -10.66 -16.24
N GLU A 91 2.12 -10.94 -16.76
CA GLU A 91 2.88 -12.13 -16.37
C GLU A 91 3.50 -11.89 -14.99
N THR A 92 3.22 -12.80 -14.04
CA THR A 92 3.74 -12.73 -12.67
C THR A 92 4.41 -14.06 -12.31
N LYS A 93 5.59 -14.00 -11.67
CA LYS A 93 6.30 -15.17 -11.15
C LYS A 93 6.94 -14.89 -9.79
N VAL A 94 7.06 -15.92 -8.98
CA VAL A 94 7.92 -15.89 -7.79
C VAL A 94 9.35 -16.22 -8.23
N ILE A 95 10.27 -15.31 -7.97
CA ILE A 95 11.70 -15.48 -8.20
C ILE A 95 12.22 -16.52 -7.20
N PRO A 96 12.94 -17.56 -7.66
CA PRO A 96 13.61 -18.51 -6.76
C PRO A 96 14.62 -17.81 -5.85
N GLY A 97 14.58 -18.13 -4.56
CA GLY A 97 15.44 -17.52 -3.54
C GLY A 97 14.88 -17.72 -2.13
N ASN A 98 15.61 -17.28 -1.11
CA ASN A 98 15.23 -17.46 0.28
C ASN A 98 13.98 -16.65 0.64
N LEU A 99 13.87 -15.43 0.10
CA LEU A 99 12.77 -14.52 0.38
C LEU A 99 11.66 -14.57 -0.68
N GLY A 100 11.87 -15.25 -1.81
CA GLY A 100 10.87 -15.45 -2.86
C GLY A 100 10.23 -14.14 -3.36
N PHE A 101 11.04 -13.24 -3.93
CA PHE A 101 10.57 -11.99 -4.55
C PHE A 101 9.53 -12.24 -5.64
N VAL A 102 8.54 -11.36 -5.75
CA VAL A 102 7.52 -11.47 -6.80
C VAL A 102 7.92 -10.53 -7.93
N ALA A 103 8.12 -11.05 -9.13
CA ALA A 103 8.32 -10.25 -10.34
C ALA A 103 7.03 -10.23 -11.14
N GLN A 104 6.62 -9.04 -11.58
CA GLN A 104 5.49 -8.88 -12.51
C GLN A 104 5.92 -8.02 -13.70
N LEU A 105 5.66 -8.49 -14.92
CA LEU A 105 5.88 -7.72 -16.14
C LEU A 105 4.66 -6.86 -16.45
N ASN A 106 4.84 -5.53 -16.47
CA ASN A 106 3.78 -4.57 -16.76
C ASN A 106 4.23 -3.56 -17.84
N GLU A 107 4.29 -4.05 -19.08
CA GLU A 107 4.74 -3.27 -20.23
C GLU A 107 3.78 -2.12 -20.55
N GLY A 108 4.33 -0.94 -20.88
CA GLY A 108 3.53 0.22 -21.29
C GLY A 108 2.74 0.92 -20.16
N ARG A 109 2.69 0.38 -18.94
CA ARG A 109 2.09 1.08 -17.78
C ARG A 109 2.73 2.45 -17.54
N HIS A 110 4.05 2.52 -17.65
CA HIS A 110 4.80 3.76 -17.43
C HIS A 110 4.45 4.85 -18.45
N LEU A 111 4.09 4.48 -19.69
CA LEU A 111 3.66 5.42 -20.73
C LEU A 111 2.29 6.03 -20.44
N LYS A 112 1.44 5.29 -19.70
CA LYS A 112 0.12 5.77 -19.26
C LYS A 112 0.17 6.47 -17.91
N LYS A 113 1.32 6.46 -17.22
CA LYS A 113 1.48 7.12 -15.91
C LYS A 113 1.55 8.63 -16.12
N ARG A 114 0.82 9.39 -15.30
CA ARG A 114 0.90 10.84 -15.33
C ARG A 114 2.29 11.31 -14.89
N PRO A 115 2.83 12.39 -15.48
CA PRO A 115 4.03 13.04 -14.95
C PRO A 115 3.81 13.47 -13.50
N THR A 116 4.89 13.44 -12.72
CA THR A 116 4.91 13.98 -11.36
C THR A 116 4.85 15.51 -11.43
N GLU A 117 3.76 16.10 -10.95
CA GLU A 117 3.53 17.56 -11.01
C GLU A 117 4.05 18.31 -9.77
N PHE A 118 4.64 17.61 -8.80
CA PHE A 118 5.14 18.17 -7.54
C PHE A 118 6.66 18.02 -7.45
N ARG A 119 7.25 18.76 -6.50
CA ARG A 119 8.69 18.71 -6.27
C ARG A 119 9.08 17.41 -5.58
N VAL A 120 10.16 16.77 -6.01
CA VAL A 120 10.59 15.50 -5.41
C VAL A 120 11.47 15.71 -4.17
N ASP A 121 12.04 16.91 -3.99
CA ASP A 121 12.94 17.24 -2.86
C ASP A 121 12.22 17.58 -1.55
N ARG A 122 10.88 17.60 -1.54
CA ARG A 122 10.07 17.90 -0.36
C ARG A 122 8.98 16.88 -0.11
N VAL A 123 9.03 16.27 1.08
CA VAL A 123 8.02 15.31 1.57
C VAL A 123 6.68 15.99 1.81
N LEU A 124 6.68 17.18 2.41
CA LEU A 124 5.47 17.97 2.66
C LEU A 124 5.34 19.12 1.68
N GLN A 125 4.19 19.18 1.02
CA GLN A 125 3.80 20.25 0.12
C GLN A 125 2.31 20.60 0.34
N PRO A 126 1.92 21.88 0.24
CA PRO A 126 0.52 22.25 0.34
C PRO A 126 -0.29 21.59 -0.78
N PHE A 127 -1.54 21.27 -0.48
CA PHE A 127 -2.50 20.83 -1.50
C PHE A 127 -2.65 21.90 -2.58
N ASP A 128 -2.70 21.48 -3.84
CA ASP A 128 -2.86 22.37 -4.99
C ASP A 128 -4.10 21.95 -5.81
N PRO A 129 -5.20 22.73 -5.78
CA PRO A 129 -6.42 22.40 -6.54
C PRO A 129 -6.22 22.47 -8.06
N ALA A 130 -5.19 23.18 -8.55
CA ALA A 130 -4.90 23.27 -9.98
C ALA A 130 -4.35 21.95 -10.53
N LYS A 131 -3.49 21.27 -9.76
CA LYS A 131 -2.90 19.96 -10.11
C LYS A 131 -3.91 18.83 -10.04
N PHE A 132 -3.57 17.66 -10.58
CA PHE A 132 -4.45 16.51 -10.46
C PHE A 132 -4.67 16.13 -8.99
N ASN A 133 -5.93 15.84 -8.64
CA ASN A 133 -6.33 15.39 -7.32
C ASN A 133 -7.67 14.63 -7.40
N PHE A 134 -8.00 13.87 -6.36
CA PHE A 134 -9.16 12.97 -6.40
C PHE A 134 -10.53 13.65 -6.46
N THR A 135 -10.67 14.95 -6.17
CA THR A 135 -11.95 15.64 -6.37
C THR A 135 -12.34 15.76 -7.86
N LYS A 136 -11.38 15.50 -8.76
CA LYS A 136 -11.56 15.53 -10.22
C LYS A 136 -11.92 14.15 -10.80
N VAL A 137 -11.88 13.08 -10.00
CA VAL A 137 -12.23 11.72 -10.41
C VAL A 137 -13.75 11.60 -10.56
N GLY A 138 -14.20 10.83 -11.57
CA GLY A 138 -15.61 10.51 -11.77
C GLY A 138 -16.13 9.50 -10.77
N GLN A 139 -17.37 9.67 -10.30
CA GLN A 139 -17.99 8.78 -9.32
C GLN A 139 -18.16 7.34 -9.82
N GLU A 140 -18.12 7.09 -11.13
CA GLU A 140 -18.08 5.75 -11.71
C GLU A 140 -16.83 4.95 -11.32
N GLU A 141 -15.74 5.62 -10.98
CA GLU A 141 -14.50 4.99 -10.51
C GLU A 141 -14.59 4.61 -9.02
N VAL A 142 -15.60 5.09 -8.29
CA VAL A 142 -15.82 4.77 -6.87
C VAL A 142 -16.45 3.39 -6.71
N LEU A 143 -15.94 2.62 -5.75
CA LEU A 143 -16.57 1.39 -5.27
C LEU A 143 -17.64 1.73 -4.23
N PHE A 144 -17.25 2.41 -3.15
CA PHE A 144 -18.12 2.78 -2.05
C PHE A 144 -17.50 3.87 -1.15
N GLN A 145 -18.34 4.50 -0.34
CA GLN A 145 -17.96 5.19 0.90
C GLN A 145 -17.47 4.16 1.92
N PHE A 146 -16.46 4.48 2.73
CA PHE A 146 -15.92 3.59 3.76
C PHE A 146 -15.97 4.28 5.12
N GLU A 147 -17.07 4.09 5.85
CA GLU A 147 -17.39 4.86 7.05
C GLU A 147 -17.57 3.97 8.28
N ASN A 148 -17.45 4.55 9.47
CA ASN A 148 -17.65 3.84 10.71
C ASN A 148 -19.17 3.52 10.91
N GLY A 149 -19.50 2.24 10.98
CA GLY A 149 -20.85 1.69 11.19
C GLY A 149 -21.25 1.47 12.64
N GLY A 150 -20.35 1.76 13.60
CA GLY A 150 -20.53 1.43 15.01
C GLY A 150 -20.14 0.00 15.31
N ASP A 151 -21.09 -0.80 15.78
CA ASP A 151 -20.85 -2.15 16.31
C ASP A 151 -20.84 -3.25 15.24
N ASP A 152 -21.42 -2.99 14.07
CA ASP A 152 -21.61 -3.95 12.99
C ASP A 152 -21.10 -3.44 11.64
N SER A 153 -20.55 -4.35 10.84
CA SER A 153 -20.19 -4.08 9.44
C SER A 153 -21.37 -4.39 8.51
N TYR A 154 -21.72 -3.47 7.61
CA TYR A 154 -22.80 -3.66 6.64
C TYR A 154 -22.55 -2.92 5.33
N PHE A 155 -23.23 -3.35 4.27
CA PHE A 155 -23.11 -2.75 2.95
C PHE A 155 -24.47 -2.27 2.43
N LEU A 156 -24.52 -1.01 2.00
CA LEU A 156 -25.68 -0.41 1.35
C LEU A 156 -25.33 -0.05 -0.09
N ASN A 157 -26.09 -0.54 -1.06
CA ASN A 157 -25.86 -0.24 -2.49
C ASN A 157 -26.04 1.25 -2.83
N ASN A 158 -26.73 2.01 -1.97
CA ASN A 158 -27.08 3.39 -2.26
C ASN A 158 -27.30 4.16 -0.96
N ALA A 159 -26.29 4.90 -0.52
CA ALA A 159 -26.35 5.76 0.66
C ALA A 159 -26.13 7.23 0.25
N PRO A 160 -26.86 8.18 0.84
CA PRO A 160 -26.56 9.60 0.63
C PRO A 160 -25.16 9.92 1.15
N ILE A 161 -24.49 10.88 0.53
CA ILE A 161 -23.36 11.54 1.18
C ILE A 161 -23.93 12.30 2.38
N THR A 162 -23.65 11.85 3.59
CA THR A 162 -24.06 12.55 4.79
C THR A 162 -23.26 13.84 4.89
N ALA A 163 -23.96 14.97 4.96
CA ALA A 163 -23.37 16.25 5.36
C ALA A 163 -23.10 16.21 6.88
N ALA A 164 -22.20 15.33 7.30
CA ALA A 164 -21.60 15.39 8.62
C ALA A 164 -20.58 16.54 8.64
N ASP A 165 -20.03 16.85 9.82
CA ASP A 165 -18.97 17.88 9.97
C ASP A 165 -17.67 17.56 9.18
N ARG A 166 -17.60 16.41 8.49
CA ARG A 166 -16.43 15.90 7.75
C ARG A 166 -16.85 15.37 6.38
N ALA A 167 -15.97 15.55 5.39
CA ALA A 167 -16.14 14.95 4.07
C ALA A 167 -16.06 13.41 4.13
N PRO A 168 -16.68 12.69 3.17
CA PRO A 168 -16.69 11.23 3.18
C PRO A 168 -15.31 10.65 2.83
N ASN A 169 -15.03 9.48 3.40
CA ASN A 169 -13.96 8.59 3.00
C ASN A 169 -14.42 7.74 1.82
N VAL A 170 -13.61 7.66 0.77
CA VAL A 170 -14.00 7.00 -0.47
C VAL A 170 -13.00 5.93 -0.86
N VAL A 171 -13.49 4.77 -1.31
CA VAL A 171 -12.70 3.73 -1.96
C VAL A 171 -12.97 3.76 -3.46
N ALA A 172 -11.94 4.01 -4.25
CA ALA A 172 -12.03 4.07 -5.71
C ALA A 172 -11.06 3.08 -6.37
N ILE A 173 -11.33 2.67 -7.61
CA ILE A 173 -10.37 1.89 -8.38
C ILE A 173 -9.09 2.69 -8.62
N ASN A 174 -7.95 2.02 -8.62
CA ASN A 174 -6.79 2.58 -9.30
C ASN A 174 -6.92 2.26 -10.80
N VAL A 175 -7.22 3.26 -11.63
CA VAL A 175 -7.37 3.07 -13.09
C VAL A 175 -6.10 2.61 -13.80
N SER A 176 -4.94 2.64 -13.12
CA SER A 176 -3.66 2.04 -13.56
C SER A 176 -3.18 0.98 -12.56
N PRO A 177 -3.95 -0.11 -12.41
CA PRO A 177 -3.80 -1.08 -11.33
C PRO A 177 -2.47 -1.84 -11.46
N ILE A 178 -1.91 -2.19 -10.31
CA ILE A 178 -0.66 -2.99 -10.24
C ILE A 178 -1.03 -4.46 -10.17
N GLU A 179 -2.04 -4.79 -9.38
CA GLU A 179 -2.55 -6.14 -9.22
C GLU A 179 -4.08 -6.10 -9.14
N TYR A 180 -4.69 -7.28 -9.18
CA TYR A 180 -6.09 -7.54 -8.95
C TYR A 180 -6.61 -6.91 -7.64
N GLY A 181 -7.77 -6.26 -7.73
CA GLY A 181 -8.34 -5.51 -6.61
C GLY A 181 -7.58 -4.24 -6.23
N HIS A 182 -6.70 -3.70 -7.09
CA HIS A 182 -5.98 -2.47 -6.78
C HIS A 182 -6.93 -1.26 -6.69
N VAL A 183 -7.12 -0.78 -5.47
CA VAL A 183 -7.95 0.37 -5.08
C VAL A 183 -7.15 1.46 -4.37
N LEU A 184 -7.78 2.62 -4.23
CA LEU A 184 -7.31 3.77 -3.49
C LEU A 184 -8.29 4.04 -2.35
N LEU A 185 -7.81 4.08 -1.11
CA LEU A 185 -8.54 4.64 0.03
C LEU A 185 -8.20 6.12 0.13
N ILE A 186 -9.20 6.99 0.00
CA ILE A 186 -9.07 8.45 -0.04
C ILE A 186 -9.83 9.01 1.16
N PRO A 187 -9.13 9.34 2.26
CA PRO A 187 -9.76 9.89 3.45
C PRO A 187 -10.30 11.28 3.18
N ARG A 188 -11.54 11.55 3.62
CA ARG A 188 -12.18 12.88 3.61
C ARG A 188 -11.96 13.67 2.31
N VAL A 189 -12.43 13.13 1.19
CA VAL A 189 -12.04 13.58 -0.17
C VAL A 189 -12.25 15.07 -0.45
N LEU A 190 -13.24 15.73 0.18
CA LEU A 190 -13.49 17.17 0.03
C LEU A 190 -12.68 18.06 0.99
N ASP A 191 -12.06 17.47 2.02
CA ASP A 191 -11.16 18.17 2.94
C ASP A 191 -9.78 18.42 2.29
N ARG A 192 -9.49 17.75 1.17
CA ARG A 192 -8.31 17.99 0.31
C ARG A 192 -7.00 17.89 1.09
N LEU A 193 -6.92 16.89 1.96
CA LEU A 193 -5.72 16.64 2.76
C LEU A 193 -4.52 16.41 1.82
N PRO A 194 -3.36 17.06 2.05
CA PRO A 194 -2.15 16.75 1.30
C PRO A 194 -1.69 15.31 1.59
N GLN A 195 -0.78 14.76 0.79
CA GLN A 195 -0.20 13.42 0.98
C GLN A 195 0.70 13.40 2.23
N ARG A 196 0.06 13.41 3.40
CA ARG A 196 0.61 13.54 4.75
C ARG A 196 -0.11 12.55 5.66
N ILE A 197 0.62 11.75 6.43
CA ILE A 197 0.01 10.90 7.45
C ILE A 197 -0.43 11.75 8.65
N ASP A 198 -1.64 11.48 9.12
CA ASP A 198 -2.19 11.91 10.40
C ASP A 198 -2.80 10.70 11.14
N PRO A 199 -3.00 10.78 12.47
CA PRO A 199 -3.46 9.63 13.25
C PRO A 199 -4.83 9.09 12.84
N GLU A 200 -5.76 9.98 12.45
CA GLU A 200 -7.14 9.60 12.09
C GLU A 200 -7.13 8.84 10.76
N SER A 201 -6.47 9.39 9.74
CA SER A 201 -6.40 8.77 8.41
C SER A 201 -5.59 7.47 8.42
N PHE A 202 -4.57 7.35 9.29
CA PHE A 202 -3.81 6.11 9.43
C PHE A 202 -4.62 5.02 10.13
N LEU A 203 -5.38 5.38 11.18
CA LEU A 203 -6.30 4.44 11.83
C LEU A 203 -7.35 3.92 10.85
N LEU A 204 -7.89 4.78 9.98
CA LEU A 204 -8.82 4.37 8.92
C LEU A 204 -8.22 3.30 7.99
N ALA A 205 -6.94 3.45 7.62
CA ALA A 205 -6.24 2.45 6.81
C ALA A 205 -6.07 1.12 7.58
N LEU A 206 -5.75 1.17 8.87
CA LEU A 206 -5.69 -0.05 9.70
C LEU A 206 -7.07 -0.72 9.82
N GLN A 207 -8.14 0.06 9.96
CA GLN A 207 -9.51 -0.45 10.03
C GLN A 207 -9.91 -1.16 8.74
N MET A 208 -9.57 -0.60 7.57
CA MET A 208 -9.76 -1.28 6.29
C MET A 208 -8.99 -2.62 6.23
N ALA A 209 -7.74 -2.64 6.68
CA ALA A 209 -6.96 -3.87 6.71
C ALA A 209 -7.58 -4.91 7.65
N ALA A 210 -8.10 -4.49 8.81
CA ALA A 210 -8.76 -5.35 9.78
C ALA A 210 -10.08 -5.92 9.24
N GLU A 211 -10.92 -5.10 8.59
CA GLU A 211 -12.16 -5.55 7.94
C GLU A 211 -11.91 -6.53 6.80
N ALA A 212 -10.79 -6.38 6.09
CA ALA A 212 -10.42 -7.33 5.06
C ALA A 212 -10.16 -8.74 5.61
N ALA A 213 -9.74 -8.85 6.87
CA ALA A 213 -9.50 -10.11 7.58
C ALA A 213 -8.72 -11.13 6.72
N SER A 214 -7.77 -10.64 5.92
CA SER A 214 -7.01 -11.43 4.96
C SER A 214 -5.54 -11.00 4.97
N PRO A 215 -4.59 -11.94 5.11
CA PRO A 215 -3.17 -11.63 5.01
C PRO A 215 -2.74 -11.27 3.58
N TYR A 216 -3.59 -11.52 2.58
CA TYR A 216 -3.31 -11.28 1.16
C TYR A 216 -3.82 -9.94 0.66
N PHE A 217 -4.65 -9.25 1.45
CA PHE A 217 -5.03 -7.86 1.21
C PHE A 217 -4.12 -6.93 2.00
N ARG A 218 -3.34 -6.12 1.30
CA ARG A 218 -2.34 -5.24 1.90
C ARG A 218 -2.66 -3.81 1.54
N LEU A 219 -2.38 -2.89 2.47
CA LEU A 219 -2.40 -1.47 2.18
C LEU A 219 -0.98 -0.94 2.14
N GLY A 220 -0.75 0.03 1.27
CA GLY A 220 0.52 0.68 1.07
C GLY A 220 0.35 2.20 1.08
N TYR A 221 1.29 2.88 1.71
CA TYR A 221 1.43 4.33 1.67
C TYR A 221 2.79 4.70 1.11
N ASN A 222 2.80 5.73 0.29
CA ASN A 222 4.00 6.38 -0.20
C ASN A 222 3.92 7.86 0.22
N SER A 223 5.01 8.40 0.75
CA SER A 223 5.15 9.85 0.92
C SER A 223 5.65 10.50 -0.38
N LEU A 224 5.54 11.83 -0.51
CA LEU A 224 6.25 12.54 -1.58
C LEU A 224 7.77 12.39 -1.33
N GLY A 225 8.54 12.24 -2.41
CA GLY A 225 9.96 11.83 -2.32
C GLY A 225 10.18 10.32 -2.20
N ALA A 226 9.14 9.55 -1.86
CA ALA A 226 9.13 8.08 -1.84
C ALA A 226 8.12 7.50 -2.84
N PHE A 227 8.05 8.12 -4.02
CA PHE A 227 7.25 7.69 -5.19
C PHE A 227 5.73 7.76 -5.08
N ALA A 228 5.16 8.48 -4.09
CA ALA A 228 3.81 9.02 -4.26
C ALA A 228 3.76 9.91 -5.49
N THR A 229 2.63 9.94 -6.21
CA THR A 229 2.51 10.72 -7.46
C THR A 229 1.34 11.71 -7.48
N ILE A 230 0.61 11.79 -6.38
CA ILE A 230 -0.55 12.67 -6.22
C ILE A 230 -0.42 13.29 -4.83
N ASN A 231 -0.51 14.62 -4.74
CA ASN A 231 -0.53 15.34 -3.47
C ASN A 231 -1.97 15.54 -2.97
N HIS A 232 -2.66 14.43 -2.73
CA HIS A 232 -3.97 14.35 -2.08
C HIS A 232 -3.93 13.02 -1.32
N LEU A 233 -4.12 13.04 0.00
CA LEU A 233 -3.98 11.88 0.87
C LEU A 233 -4.71 10.66 0.31
N HIS A 234 -3.93 9.61 0.08
CA HIS A 234 -4.45 8.29 -0.29
C HIS A 234 -3.53 7.18 0.19
N PHE A 235 -4.16 6.05 0.49
CA PHE A 235 -3.53 4.75 0.62
C PHE A 235 -3.88 3.93 -0.61
N GLN A 236 -2.97 3.03 -1.00
CA GLN A 236 -3.21 2.05 -2.06
C GLN A 236 -3.49 0.71 -1.40
N ALA A 237 -4.30 -0.14 -2.00
CA ALA A 237 -4.50 -1.50 -1.53
C ALA A 237 -4.68 -2.44 -2.71
N TYR A 238 -4.25 -3.69 -2.60
CA TYR A 238 -4.62 -4.74 -3.54
C TYR A 238 -4.58 -6.12 -2.91
N TYR A 239 -5.15 -7.10 -3.62
CA TYR A 239 -5.14 -8.50 -3.21
C TYR A 239 -4.08 -9.26 -4.01
N LEU A 240 -3.13 -9.89 -3.31
CA LEU A 240 -2.19 -10.84 -3.91
C LEU A 240 -2.02 -12.03 -2.99
N SER A 241 -2.46 -13.21 -3.45
CA SER A 241 -2.44 -14.48 -2.72
C SER A 241 -1.04 -15.12 -2.64
N VAL A 242 -0.03 -14.30 -2.39
CA VAL A 242 1.36 -14.69 -2.18
C VAL A 242 1.89 -13.89 -0.98
N PRO A 243 2.60 -14.50 -0.02
CA PRO A 243 3.31 -13.76 1.02
C PRO A 243 4.37 -12.85 0.42
N PHE A 244 4.41 -11.60 0.82
CA PHE A 244 5.45 -10.67 0.38
C PHE A 244 6.79 -11.08 0.99
N PRO A 245 7.90 -10.88 0.27
CA PRO A 245 9.25 -11.12 0.77
C PRO A 245 9.53 -10.51 2.14
N VAL A 246 9.09 -9.26 2.37
CA VAL A 246 9.34 -8.59 3.65
C VAL A 246 8.58 -9.22 4.83
N GLU A 247 7.45 -9.88 4.57
CA GLU A 247 6.70 -10.60 5.60
C GLU A 247 7.43 -11.86 6.06
N LYS A 248 8.29 -12.42 5.20
CA LYS A 248 9.12 -13.59 5.48
C LYS A 248 10.51 -13.21 6.03
N ALA A 249 10.89 -11.94 5.97
CA ALA A 249 12.17 -11.46 6.47
C ALA A 249 12.25 -11.63 8.00
N ALA A 250 13.46 -11.92 8.48
CA ALA A 250 13.73 -12.01 9.90
C ALA A 250 13.57 -10.63 10.56
N THR A 251 13.27 -10.63 11.86
CA THR A 251 13.21 -9.41 12.64
C THR A 251 13.99 -9.57 13.94
N HIS A 252 14.62 -8.48 14.39
CA HIS A 252 15.26 -8.40 15.68
C HIS A 252 14.44 -7.46 16.57
N LYS A 253 13.83 -8.02 17.62
CA LYS A 253 12.99 -7.25 18.54
C LYS A 253 13.84 -6.26 19.31
N ILE A 254 13.40 -5.00 19.37
CA ILE A 254 14.05 -3.97 20.17
C ILE A 254 13.44 -4.04 21.58
N PRO A 255 14.24 -4.21 22.65
CA PRO A 255 13.71 -4.22 24.01
C PRO A 255 13.24 -2.81 24.37
N LEU A 256 12.02 -2.71 24.88
CA LEU A 256 11.38 -1.45 25.27
C LEU A 256 11.24 -1.38 26.79
N SER A 257 11.26 -0.19 27.36
CA SER A 257 11.03 -0.01 28.80
C SER A 257 9.63 -0.48 29.21
N GLU A 258 9.46 -0.85 30.49
CA GLU A 258 8.16 -1.29 31.03
C GLU A 258 7.05 -0.26 30.80
N ASP A 259 7.37 1.04 30.92
CA ASP A 259 6.42 2.11 30.66
C ASP A 259 5.95 2.15 29.20
N THR A 260 6.86 1.88 28.26
CA THR A 260 6.54 1.81 26.82
C THR A 260 5.67 0.59 26.49
N MET A 261 5.91 -0.54 27.18
CA MET A 261 5.16 -1.78 26.99
C MET A 261 3.68 -1.67 27.37
N LYS A 262 3.26 -0.64 28.12
CA LYS A 262 1.85 -0.42 28.49
C LYS A 262 0.91 -0.31 27.30
N SER A 263 1.39 0.20 26.15
CA SER A 263 0.63 0.27 24.90
C SER A 263 0.36 -1.10 24.28
N GLY A 264 1.15 -2.12 24.63
CA GLY A 264 1.14 -3.45 24.01
C GLY A 264 1.81 -3.49 22.64
N VAL A 265 2.37 -2.38 22.13
CA VAL A 265 3.05 -2.32 20.83
C VAL A 265 4.48 -2.82 20.97
N THR A 266 4.88 -3.75 20.10
CA THR A 266 6.25 -4.22 19.97
C THR A 266 6.89 -3.63 18.72
N VAL A 267 8.19 -3.31 18.81
CA VAL A 267 8.96 -2.78 17.69
C VAL A 267 10.18 -3.65 17.44
N SER A 268 10.44 -3.94 16.16
CA SER A 268 11.58 -4.75 15.72
C SER A 268 12.29 -4.08 14.54
N LYS A 269 13.58 -4.37 14.35
CA LYS A 269 14.30 -4.06 13.11
C LYS A 269 14.12 -5.19 12.11
N LEU A 270 14.00 -4.88 10.83
CA LEU A 270 14.14 -5.87 9.76
C LEU A 270 15.60 -6.32 9.65
N ILE A 271 15.81 -7.63 9.56
CA ILE A 271 17.11 -8.27 9.37
C ILE A 271 17.02 -9.17 8.14
N ASN A 272 18.15 -9.35 7.45
CA ASN A 272 18.23 -10.14 6.21
C ASN A 272 17.25 -9.64 5.13
N TYR A 273 17.12 -8.32 5.03
CA TYR A 273 16.32 -7.65 4.01
C TYR A 273 17.10 -6.46 3.44
N PRO A 274 17.06 -6.18 2.13
CA PRO A 274 17.89 -5.14 1.50
C PRO A 274 17.54 -3.71 1.92
N VAL A 275 16.34 -3.49 2.48
CA VAL A 275 15.89 -2.18 2.97
C VAL A 275 15.81 -2.20 4.49
N ARG A 276 16.57 -1.32 5.14
CA ARG A 276 16.46 -1.10 6.59
C ARG A 276 15.09 -0.52 6.91
N GLY A 277 14.38 -1.14 7.84
CA GLY A 277 13.04 -0.74 8.23
C GLY A 277 12.68 -1.20 9.64
N LEU A 278 11.65 -0.55 10.18
CA LEU A 278 11.06 -0.91 11.47
C LEU A 278 9.77 -1.70 11.25
N VAL A 279 9.52 -2.67 12.10
CA VAL A 279 8.29 -3.46 12.14
C VAL A 279 7.58 -3.17 13.44
N PHE A 280 6.33 -2.74 13.35
CA PHE A 280 5.46 -2.47 14.49
C PHE A 280 4.34 -3.51 14.52
N GLU A 281 4.15 -4.14 15.67
CA GLU A 281 3.16 -5.22 15.85
C GLU A 281 2.46 -5.07 17.20
N GLY A 282 1.26 -5.63 17.31
CA GLY A 282 0.52 -5.67 18.57
C GLY A 282 -0.25 -4.39 18.87
N GLY A 283 -0.21 -3.95 20.12
CA GLY A 283 -1.11 -2.95 20.69
C GLY A 283 -2.27 -3.60 21.44
N ASN A 284 -2.72 -2.97 22.54
CA ASN A 284 -3.94 -3.40 23.23
C ASN A 284 -5.18 -3.13 22.36
N THR A 285 -5.12 -2.08 21.57
CA THR A 285 -6.10 -1.66 20.58
C THR A 285 -5.43 -1.31 19.27
N LEU A 286 -6.21 -1.31 18.18
CA LEU A 286 -5.73 -0.84 16.87
C LEU A 286 -5.27 0.63 16.93
N ASN A 287 -5.86 1.42 17.82
CA ASN A 287 -5.49 2.82 18.04
C ASN A 287 -4.10 2.96 18.65
N ASP A 288 -3.68 2.05 19.52
CA ASP A 288 -2.32 2.08 20.10
C ASP A 288 -1.27 1.92 18.99
N LEU A 289 -1.46 0.93 18.12
CA LEU A 289 -0.59 0.71 16.96
C LEU A 289 -0.65 1.89 15.98
N ALA A 290 -1.84 2.40 15.68
CA ALA A 290 -2.01 3.56 14.81
C ALA A 290 -1.28 4.80 15.36
N THR A 291 -1.36 5.03 16.67
CA THR A 291 -0.75 6.19 17.33
C THR A 291 0.77 6.13 17.27
N VAL A 292 1.37 4.99 17.62
CA VAL A 292 2.83 4.82 17.59
C VAL A 292 3.38 4.97 16.17
N VAL A 293 2.75 4.34 15.18
CA VAL A 293 3.22 4.40 13.79
C VAL A 293 2.98 5.78 13.18
N SER A 294 1.81 6.39 13.38
CA SER A 294 1.53 7.73 12.83
C SER A 294 2.44 8.79 13.45
N SER A 295 2.77 8.71 14.75
CA SER A 295 3.75 9.60 15.39
C SER A 295 5.15 9.48 14.77
N SER A 296 5.56 8.24 14.47
CA SER A 296 6.81 7.95 13.74
C SER A 296 6.81 8.59 12.35
N CYS A 297 5.71 8.42 11.61
CA CYS A 297 5.54 8.99 10.26
C CYS A 297 5.50 10.52 10.28
N ILE A 298 4.86 11.12 11.29
CA ILE A 298 4.78 12.57 11.47
C ILE A 298 6.17 13.16 11.65
N TRP A 299 7.03 12.52 12.45
CA TRP A 299 8.41 12.98 12.58
C TRP A 299 9.16 12.90 11.25
N LEU A 300 9.05 11.77 10.52
CA LEU A 300 9.70 11.59 9.22
C LEU A 300 9.30 12.68 8.21
N GLN A 301 7.99 12.92 8.05
CA GLN A 301 7.48 13.90 7.08
C GLN A 301 7.82 15.34 7.47
N ASP A 302 7.79 15.69 8.77
CA ASP A 302 8.13 17.04 9.25
C ASP A 302 9.64 17.31 9.15
N ASN A 303 10.48 16.27 9.14
CA ASN A 303 11.93 16.35 8.98
C ASN A 303 12.41 16.00 7.56
N ASN A 304 11.50 15.99 6.59
CA ASN A 304 11.78 15.77 5.17
C ASN A 304 12.53 14.45 4.87
N VAL A 305 12.27 13.39 5.65
CA VAL A 305 12.77 12.04 5.37
C VAL A 305 11.70 11.30 4.57
N PRO A 306 11.94 10.95 3.30
CA PRO A 306 10.99 10.16 2.52
C PRO A 306 10.82 8.75 3.10
N TYR A 307 9.61 8.23 3.04
CA TYR A 307 9.28 6.91 3.58
C TYR A 307 8.07 6.24 2.91
N ASN A 308 8.02 4.92 3.08
CA ASN A 308 6.89 4.07 2.69
C ASN A 308 6.36 3.31 3.90
N VAL A 309 5.08 2.95 3.87
CA VAL A 309 4.45 2.12 4.91
C VAL A 309 3.69 0.97 4.26
N LEU A 310 4.00 -0.27 4.64
CA LEU A 310 3.18 -1.44 4.32
C LEU A 310 2.36 -1.84 5.55
N ILE A 311 1.06 -1.98 5.37
CA ILE A 311 0.12 -2.52 6.35
C ILE A 311 -0.22 -3.94 5.90
N SER A 312 0.14 -4.93 6.70
CA SER A 312 -0.06 -6.36 6.42
C SER A 312 -0.78 -7.07 7.56
N ASP A 313 -1.01 -8.37 7.39
CA ASP A 313 -1.60 -9.26 8.39
C ASP A 313 -2.89 -8.69 9.01
N SER A 314 -3.81 -8.26 8.15
CA SER A 314 -5.07 -7.65 8.56
C SER A 314 -4.92 -6.44 9.51
N GLY A 315 -3.90 -5.60 9.28
CA GLY A 315 -3.66 -4.39 10.05
C GLY A 315 -2.86 -4.58 11.34
N LYS A 316 -2.36 -5.80 11.61
CA LYS A 316 -1.64 -6.14 12.85
C LYS A 316 -0.14 -5.98 12.76
N ARG A 317 0.40 -5.91 11.55
CA ARG A 317 1.85 -5.81 11.29
C ARG A 317 2.11 -4.70 10.30
N ILE A 318 2.94 -3.74 10.72
CA ILE A 318 3.21 -2.52 9.97
C ILE A 318 4.70 -2.40 9.73
N PHE A 319 5.09 -2.26 8.47
CA PHE A 319 6.47 -2.02 8.09
C PHE A 319 6.65 -0.56 7.70
N LEU A 320 7.60 0.11 8.33
CA LEU A 320 7.98 1.50 8.05
C LEU A 320 9.39 1.52 7.44
N PHE A 321 9.50 2.06 6.23
CA PHE A 321 10.74 2.12 5.47
C PHE A 321 11.11 3.58 5.18
N PRO A 322 11.96 4.22 6.00
CA PRO A 322 12.67 5.42 5.58
C PRO A 322 13.54 5.09 4.36
N GLN A 323 13.51 5.93 3.32
CA GLN A 323 14.27 5.71 2.09
C GLN A 323 14.87 6.99 1.51
N CYS A 324 15.85 6.83 0.62
CA CYS A 324 16.59 7.94 0.01
C CYS A 324 16.82 7.79 -1.50
N TYR A 325 16.08 6.90 -2.18
CA TYR A 325 16.38 6.58 -3.58
C TYR A 325 16.26 7.79 -4.53
N ALA A 326 15.21 8.59 -4.39
CA ALA A 326 15.02 9.77 -5.23
C ALA A 326 16.12 10.84 -5.04
N GLU A 327 16.64 10.97 -3.82
CA GLU A 327 17.78 11.83 -3.51
C GLU A 327 19.06 11.29 -4.17
N LYS A 328 19.37 10.01 -4.01
CA LYS A 328 20.50 9.35 -4.68
C LYS A 328 20.44 9.49 -6.20
N GLN A 329 19.24 9.36 -6.79
CA GLN A 329 19.05 9.60 -8.23
C GLN A 329 19.41 11.04 -8.61
N ALA A 330 18.97 12.03 -7.83
CA ALA A 330 19.27 13.44 -8.07
C ALA A 330 20.76 13.77 -7.90
N LEU A 331 21.46 13.07 -7.00
CA LEU A 331 22.90 13.19 -6.76
C LEU A 331 23.75 12.41 -7.77
N GLY A 332 23.14 11.59 -8.64
CA GLY A 332 23.85 10.75 -9.61
C GLY A 332 24.57 9.55 -8.99
N GLU A 333 24.16 9.14 -7.78
CA GLU A 333 24.75 8.03 -7.04
C GLU A 333 24.20 6.66 -7.46
N VAL A 334 23.06 6.64 -8.16
CA VAL A 334 22.44 5.41 -8.67
C VAL A 334 23.06 5.01 -10.01
N SER A 335 23.53 3.77 -10.11
CA SER A 335 24.11 3.22 -11.35
C SER A 335 23.16 3.29 -12.55
N GLN A 336 23.73 3.50 -13.75
CA GLN A 336 22.95 3.56 -15.00
C GLN A 336 22.15 2.28 -15.25
N GLU A 337 22.72 1.12 -14.93
CA GLU A 337 22.06 -0.18 -15.04
C GLU A 337 20.72 -0.20 -14.30
N LEU A 338 20.67 0.33 -13.06
CA LEU A 338 19.44 0.40 -12.28
C LEU A 338 18.47 1.46 -12.81
N LEU A 339 18.98 2.61 -13.26
CA LEU A 339 18.16 3.65 -13.89
C LEU A 339 17.47 3.13 -15.16
N ASP A 340 18.15 2.29 -15.94
CA ASP A 340 17.64 1.71 -17.18
C ASP A 340 16.49 0.72 -16.96
N THR A 341 16.39 0.09 -15.78
CA THR A 341 15.20 -0.70 -15.38
C THR A 341 13.95 0.17 -15.29
N GLN A 342 14.15 1.47 -15.04
CA GLN A 342 13.13 2.46 -14.75
C GLN A 342 12.21 2.08 -13.58
N VAL A 343 12.59 1.13 -12.73
CA VAL A 343 11.78 0.76 -11.57
C VAL A 343 11.81 1.92 -10.58
N ASN A 344 10.63 2.32 -10.12
CA ASN A 344 10.48 3.29 -9.05
C ASN A 344 10.15 2.50 -7.79
N PRO A 345 11.06 2.39 -6.82
CA PRO A 345 10.87 1.56 -5.65
C PRO A 345 9.92 2.23 -4.67
N ALA A 346 8.62 2.09 -4.91
CA ALA A 346 7.57 2.49 -3.99
C ALA A 346 7.32 1.36 -2.97
N VAL A 347 6.27 1.50 -2.17
CA VAL A 347 5.91 0.54 -1.12
C VAL A 347 5.83 -0.90 -1.63
N TRP A 348 5.29 -1.13 -2.83
CA TRP A 348 5.10 -2.48 -3.37
C TRP A 348 6.44 -3.13 -3.72
N GLU A 349 7.31 -2.40 -4.41
CA GLU A 349 8.64 -2.88 -4.79
C GLU A 349 9.53 -3.08 -3.55
N ILE A 350 9.56 -2.10 -2.63
CA ILE A 350 10.32 -2.18 -1.38
C ILE A 350 9.86 -3.34 -0.51
N SER A 351 8.59 -3.72 -0.58
CA SER A 351 8.07 -4.87 0.17
C SER A 351 8.28 -6.20 -0.55
N GLY A 352 8.77 -6.16 -1.80
CA GLY A 352 9.23 -7.30 -2.56
C GLY A 352 8.30 -7.75 -3.70
N HIS A 353 7.32 -6.94 -4.09
CA HIS A 353 6.60 -7.09 -5.36
C HIS A 353 7.18 -6.13 -6.42
N ILE A 354 8.11 -6.64 -7.22
CA ILE A 354 8.87 -5.88 -8.22
C ILE A 354 8.09 -5.79 -9.54
N VAL A 355 7.56 -4.60 -9.83
CA VAL A 355 6.87 -4.32 -11.10
C VAL A 355 7.87 -3.91 -12.17
N LEU A 356 8.20 -4.84 -13.06
CA LEU A 356 9.18 -4.71 -14.13
C LEU A 356 8.53 -4.18 -15.40
N LYS A 357 9.28 -3.35 -16.14
CA LYS A 357 8.77 -2.61 -17.31
C LYS A 357 9.24 -3.18 -18.64
N ARG A 358 10.29 -4.00 -18.63
CA ARG A 358 10.91 -4.58 -19.82
C ARG A 358 10.90 -6.10 -19.69
N ARG A 359 10.63 -6.78 -20.81
CA ARG A 359 10.62 -8.24 -20.86
C ARG A 359 11.95 -8.87 -20.43
N ASN A 360 13.08 -8.32 -20.88
CA ASN A 360 14.40 -8.83 -20.49
C ASN A 360 14.61 -8.79 -18.97
N ASP A 361 14.26 -7.67 -18.31
CA ASP A 361 14.38 -7.56 -16.85
C ASP A 361 13.52 -8.61 -16.15
N TYR A 362 12.33 -8.90 -16.68
CA TYR A 362 11.45 -9.94 -16.13
C TYR A 362 11.99 -11.35 -16.34
N GLU A 363 12.50 -11.66 -17.53
CA GLU A 363 13.06 -12.98 -17.84
C GLU A 363 14.30 -13.26 -16.98
N GLU A 364 15.18 -12.27 -16.82
CA GLU A 364 16.43 -12.34 -16.05
C GLU A 364 16.27 -12.05 -14.55
N ALA A 365 15.05 -11.74 -14.09
CA ALA A 365 14.76 -11.40 -12.71
C ALA A 365 15.27 -12.48 -11.73
N SER A 366 16.13 -12.06 -10.81
CA SER A 366 16.79 -12.89 -9.80
C SER A 366 16.75 -12.23 -8.41
N GLU A 367 16.90 -13.02 -7.36
CA GLU A 367 16.95 -12.49 -5.98
C GLU A 367 18.10 -11.47 -5.84
N THR A 368 19.25 -11.75 -6.46
CA THR A 368 20.39 -10.82 -6.52
C THR A 368 20.03 -9.49 -7.19
N SER A 369 19.33 -9.50 -8.32
CA SER A 369 18.92 -8.27 -9.01
C SER A 369 17.93 -7.44 -8.18
N ALA A 370 16.97 -8.10 -7.52
CA ALA A 370 16.01 -7.44 -6.64
C ALA A 370 16.73 -6.85 -5.42
N TRP A 371 17.66 -7.59 -4.81
CA TRP A 371 18.46 -7.13 -3.69
C TRP A 371 19.30 -5.90 -4.06
N LYS A 372 19.98 -5.94 -5.21
CA LYS A 372 20.80 -4.82 -5.70
C LYS A 372 19.96 -3.55 -5.89
N LEU A 373 18.78 -3.67 -6.51
CA LEU A 373 17.87 -2.54 -6.67
C LEU A 373 17.42 -1.97 -5.32
N LEU A 374 16.98 -2.84 -4.40
CA LEU A 374 16.40 -2.40 -3.13
C LEU A 374 17.46 -1.88 -2.14
N ALA A 375 18.69 -2.37 -2.20
CA ALA A 375 19.79 -1.87 -1.37
C ALA A 375 20.09 -0.39 -1.65
N GLU A 376 19.91 0.08 -2.90
CA GLU A 376 20.04 1.50 -3.23
C GLU A 376 19.00 2.37 -2.55
N VAL A 377 17.85 1.80 -2.20
CA VAL A 377 16.73 2.52 -1.60
C VAL A 377 16.97 2.81 -0.13
N SER A 378 17.64 1.86 0.53
CA SER A 378 17.90 1.91 1.97
C SER A 378 18.74 3.13 2.35
N LEU A 379 18.44 3.67 3.52
CA LEU A 379 19.38 4.52 4.25
C LEU A 379 20.66 3.73 4.58
N SER A 380 21.75 4.47 4.74
CA SER A 380 22.95 3.95 5.40
C SER A 380 22.62 3.52 6.82
N GLU A 381 23.46 2.69 7.41
CA GLU A 381 23.25 2.21 8.77
C GLU A 381 23.23 3.35 9.80
N GLU A 382 24.26 4.18 9.77
CA GLU A 382 24.39 5.36 10.63
C GLU A 382 23.15 6.25 10.56
N ARG A 383 22.70 6.57 9.33
CA ARG A 383 21.53 7.42 9.13
C ARG A 383 20.23 6.73 9.56
N PHE A 384 20.12 5.41 9.37
CA PHE A 384 18.96 4.65 9.85
C PHE A 384 18.89 4.63 11.38
N GLU A 385 20.01 4.43 12.07
CA GLU A 385 20.08 4.44 13.53
C GLU A 385 19.75 5.82 14.10
N GLU A 386 20.25 6.88 13.48
CA GLU A 386 19.90 8.26 13.82
C GLU A 386 18.40 8.52 13.67
N VAL A 387 17.83 8.20 12.51
CA VAL A 387 16.39 8.36 12.23
C VAL A 387 15.55 7.51 13.20
N ARG A 388 15.98 6.29 13.51
CA ARG A 388 15.32 5.41 14.48
C ARG A 388 15.25 6.06 15.86
N ALA A 389 16.34 6.64 16.35
CA ALA A 389 16.37 7.29 17.66
C ALA A 389 15.35 8.46 17.75
N TYR A 390 15.24 9.25 16.69
CA TYR A 390 14.25 10.31 16.62
C TYR A 390 12.81 9.81 16.51
N ILE A 391 12.58 8.76 15.71
CA ILE A 391 11.28 8.08 15.64
C ILE A 391 10.86 7.59 17.04
N PHE A 392 11.78 6.97 17.77
CA PHE A 392 11.52 6.47 19.11
C PHE A 392 11.09 7.61 20.04
N THR A 393 11.84 8.71 20.03
CA THR A 393 11.50 9.91 20.80
C THR A 393 10.12 10.46 20.43
N ALA A 394 9.81 10.58 19.15
CA ALA A 394 8.54 11.12 18.67
C ALA A 394 7.34 10.23 18.98
N ALA A 395 7.54 8.91 18.95
CA ALA A 395 6.51 7.92 19.26
C ALA A 395 6.38 7.60 20.76
N GLY A 396 7.17 8.26 21.61
CA GLY A 396 7.18 7.99 23.06
C GLY A 396 7.72 6.59 23.41
N LEU A 397 8.56 6.01 22.55
CA LEU A 397 9.20 4.73 22.74
C LEU A 397 10.54 4.93 23.44
N VAL A 398 10.75 4.22 24.54
CA VAL A 398 12.03 4.20 25.25
C VAL A 398 12.62 2.81 25.13
N GLN A 399 13.81 2.71 24.53
CA GLN A 399 14.56 1.46 24.52
C GLN A 399 15.02 1.15 25.95
N ALA A 400 14.93 -0.11 26.38
CA ALA A 400 15.48 -0.50 27.67
C ALA A 400 17.01 -0.39 27.63
N ASP A 401 17.62 -0.01 28.76
CA ASP A 401 19.06 -0.14 28.94
C ASP A 401 19.36 -1.64 28.99
N ASP A 402 19.97 -2.19 27.93
CA ASP A 402 20.54 -3.53 28.00
C ASP A 402 21.94 -3.40 28.63
N ASP A 403 22.18 -4.15 29.72
CA ASP A 403 23.55 -4.50 30.13
C ASP A 403 24.26 -5.09 28.90
N GLU A 404 25.42 -4.54 28.54
CA GLU A 404 26.27 -4.98 27.43
C GLU A 404 26.71 -6.45 27.61
N ASP A 405 25.85 -7.42 27.34
CA ASP A 405 26.20 -8.85 27.28
C ASP A 405 25.10 -9.67 26.58
N ALA A 406 24.79 -9.31 25.34
CA ALA A 406 24.25 -10.26 24.37
C ALA A 406 25.20 -10.28 23.19
N SER A 407 26.01 -11.34 23.12
CA SER A 407 27.01 -11.56 22.08
C SER A 407 26.44 -11.22 20.71
N GLU A 408 27.19 -10.43 19.93
CA GLU A 408 27.06 -10.35 18.48
C GLU A 408 27.16 -11.77 17.91
N GLY A 409 26.02 -12.45 17.84
CA GLY A 409 25.89 -13.72 17.14
C GLY A 409 26.09 -13.40 15.68
N GLU A 410 27.23 -13.85 15.15
CA GLU A 410 27.70 -13.78 13.76
C GLU A 410 26.70 -13.07 12.82
N GLU A 411 27.06 -11.88 12.34
CA GLU A 411 26.45 -11.29 11.15
C GLU A 411 26.41 -12.37 10.07
N ALA A 412 25.23 -12.97 9.88
CA ALA A 412 25.00 -13.90 8.80
C ALA A 412 25.02 -13.10 7.50
N THR A 413 26.23 -12.91 6.95
CA THR A 413 26.41 -12.42 5.58
C THR A 413 25.52 -13.25 4.68
N TYR A 414 24.63 -12.58 3.94
CA TYR A 414 23.76 -13.21 2.95
C TYR A 414 24.61 -14.06 2.00
N ALA A 415 24.49 -15.38 2.14
CA ALA A 415 24.99 -16.36 1.18
C ALA A 415 23.78 -16.93 0.45
N PRO A 416 23.63 -16.70 -0.87
CA PRO A 416 22.57 -17.34 -1.64
C PRO A 416 22.75 -18.86 -1.53
N VAL A 417 21.75 -19.55 -0.97
CA VAL A 417 21.75 -21.02 -0.93
C VAL A 417 21.14 -21.52 -2.24
N PRO A 418 21.86 -22.33 -3.04
CA PRO A 418 21.27 -22.93 -4.24
C PRO A 418 20.19 -23.93 -3.83
N VAL A 419 18.92 -23.56 -3.99
CA VAL A 419 17.80 -24.50 -3.78
C VAL A 419 17.50 -25.18 -5.11
N ALA A 420 17.77 -26.49 -5.19
CA ALA A 420 17.35 -27.31 -6.31
C ALA A 420 15.80 -27.36 -6.38
N PRO A 421 15.19 -27.37 -7.57
CA PRO A 421 13.74 -27.43 -7.68
C PRO A 421 13.21 -28.69 -7.01
N MET A 422 12.31 -28.54 -6.03
CA MET A 422 11.61 -29.69 -5.46
C MET A 422 10.55 -30.20 -6.47
N PRO A 423 10.36 -31.53 -6.58
CA PRO A 423 9.31 -32.09 -7.43
C PRO A 423 7.94 -31.69 -6.89
N VAL A 424 7.11 -31.10 -7.73
CA VAL A 424 5.71 -30.80 -7.41
C VAL A 424 4.96 -32.12 -7.25
N ALA A 425 4.45 -32.40 -6.05
CA ALA A 425 3.57 -33.53 -5.81
C ALA A 425 2.20 -33.26 -6.43
N GLU A 426 1.78 -34.11 -7.36
CA GLU A 426 0.42 -34.13 -7.89
C GLU A 426 -0.59 -34.52 -6.79
N GLY A 427 -1.70 -33.80 -6.72
CA GLY A 427 -2.98 -34.38 -6.29
C GLY A 427 -3.75 -33.64 -5.20
N CYS A 428 -4.75 -32.86 -5.61
CA CYS A 428 -6.07 -32.91 -4.96
C CYS A 428 -7.16 -32.59 -5.98
N LEU A 429 -7.94 -33.62 -6.32
CA LEU A 429 -9.11 -33.59 -7.19
C LEU A 429 -10.30 -32.95 -6.45
N VAL A 430 -11.02 -32.05 -7.12
CA VAL A 430 -12.38 -31.66 -6.72
C VAL A 430 -13.34 -32.34 -7.70
N LEU A 431 -14.27 -33.14 -7.13
CA LEU A 431 -15.34 -33.83 -7.85
C LEU A 431 -16.36 -32.83 -8.40
N GLN A 432 -16.95 -33.22 -9.54
CA GLN A 432 -17.69 -32.43 -10.54
C GLN A 432 -18.73 -31.44 -10.03
#